data_AF-A0A9P6T3I3-F1
#
_entry.id   AF-A0A9P6T3I3-F1
#
_cell.length_a   1.000
_cell.length_b   1.000
_cell.length_c   1.000
_cell.angle_alpha   90.00
_cell.angle_beta   90.00
_cell.angle_gamma   90.00
#
_symmetry.space_group_name_H-M   'P 1'
#
loop_
_entity.id
_entity.type
_entity.pdbx_description
1 polymer ?
#
loop_
_entity_poly.entity_id
_entity_poly.type
_entity_poly.pdbx_seq_one_letter_code
_entity_poly.pdbx_strand_id
1 'polypeptide(L)' 'MTNKVIVIFKKGTEPSVIEAAAKDIESQGGKIGHRYNSALLGFSAEVPDVGINALITHANVDYVEPDGEVSAYTKDLLKK' A
#
# COMPACT_ATOMS: atom_id res chain seq x y z
N MET A 1 13.73 -6.62 6.71
CA MET A 1 13.73 -5.57 5.67
C MET A 1 12.36 -4.90 5.68
N THR A 2 12.20 -3.79 4.97
CA THR A 2 10.90 -3.09 4.82
C THR A 2 10.51 -3.09 3.36
N ASN A 3 9.25 -3.45 3.08
CA ASN A 3 8.66 -3.44 1.75
C ASN A 3 7.83 -2.17 1.58
N LYS A 4 7.99 -1.50 0.44
CA LYS A 4 7.09 -0.42 0.04
C LYS A 4 5.99 -1.01 -0.81
N VAL A 5 4.75 -0.87 -0.37
CA VAL A 5 3.59 -1.49 -1.02
C VAL A 5 2.44 -0.52 -1.15
N ILE A 6 1.60 -0.76 -2.14
CA ILE A 6 0.28 -0.16 -2.30
C ILE A 6 -0.74 -1.24 -1.98
N VAL A 7 -1.61 -0.98 -1.00
CA VAL A 7 -2.68 -1.89 -0.54
C VAL A 7 -4.01 -1.32 -0.98
N ILE A 8 -4.72 -2.07 -1.83
CA ILE A 8 -6.03 -1.69 -2.34
C ILE A 8 -7.10 -2.60 -1.77
N PHE A 9 -8.18 -2.01 -1.31
CA PHE A 9 -9.35 -2.68 -0.74
C PHE A 9 -10.46 -2.80 -1.78
N LYS A 10 -11.30 -3.80 -1.59
CA LYS A 10 -12.47 -4.06 -2.43
C LYS A 10 -13.40 -2.83 -2.43
N LYS A 11 -14.07 -2.60 -3.56
CA LYS A 11 -15.06 -1.51 -3.68
C LYS A 11 -16.14 -1.65 -2.61
N GLY A 12 -16.52 -0.53 -1.99
CA GLY A 12 -17.52 -0.49 -0.92
C GLY A 12 -16.99 -0.91 0.46
N THR A 13 -15.68 -1.16 0.62
CA THR A 13 -15.10 -1.37 1.95
C THR A 13 -15.29 -0.11 2.79
N GLU A 14 -15.82 -0.29 4.00
CA GLU A 14 -16.05 0.80 4.93
C GLU A 14 -14.73 1.51 5.33
N PRO A 15 -14.70 2.86 5.40
CA PRO A 15 -13.49 3.59 5.77
C PRO A 15 -12.89 3.15 7.11
N SER A 16 -13.72 2.76 8.07
CA SER A 16 -13.27 2.29 9.39
C SER A 16 -12.44 1.01 9.33
N VAL A 17 -12.71 0.13 8.36
CA VAL A 17 -11.94 -1.11 8.14
C VAL A 17 -10.57 -0.78 7.58
N ILE A 18 -10.49 0.17 6.66
CA ILE A 18 -9.23 0.63 6.06
C ILE A 18 -8.35 1.31 7.12
N GLU A 19 -8.96 2.15 7.95
CA GLU A 19 -8.26 2.79 9.08
C GLU A 19 -7.78 1.80 10.13
N ALA A 20 -8.56 0.74 10.41
CA ALA A 20 -8.14 -0.31 11.33
C ALA A 20 -6.91 -1.07 10.79
N ALA A 21 -6.92 -1.45 9.51
CA ALA A 21 -5.79 -2.09 8.86
C ALA A 21 -4.55 -1.19 8.84
N ALA A 22 -4.72 0.11 8.62
CA ALA A 22 -3.62 1.05 8.67
C ALA A 22 -2.98 1.15 10.06
N LYS A 23 -3.80 1.22 11.12
CA LYS A 23 -3.32 1.24 12.51
C LYS A 23 -2.60 -0.04 12.90
N ASP A 24 -3.06 -1.18 12.39
CA ASP A 24 -2.39 -2.47 12.61
C ASP A 24 -0.97 -2.44 12.03
N ILE A 25 -0.81 -1.92 10.81
CA ILE A 25 0.52 -1.73 10.20
C ILE A 25 1.42 -0.79 11.00
N GLU A 26 0.89 0.34 11.47
CA GLU A 26 1.65 1.26 12.32
C GLU A 26 2.05 0.61 13.64
N SER A 27 1.18 -0.20 14.24
CA SER A 27 1.44 -0.93 15.49
C SER A 27 2.57 -1.96 15.35
N GLN A 28 2.74 -2.50 14.14
CA GLN A 28 3.82 -3.44 13.80
C GLN A 28 5.12 -2.73 13.40
N GLY A 29 5.19 -1.41 13.53
CA GLY A 29 6.36 -0.60 13.18
C GLY A 29 6.44 -0.21 11.70
N GLY A 30 5.35 -0.41 10.96
CA GLY A 30 5.21 0.12 9.61
C GLY A 30 4.85 1.61 9.59
N LYS A 31 4.84 2.19 8.40
CA LYS A 31 4.46 3.58 8.17
C LYS A 31 3.48 3.67 7.03
N ILE A 32 2.46 4.49 7.20
CA ILE A 32 1.54 4.81 6.13
C ILE A 32 2.10 5.95 5.29
N GLY A 33 2.03 5.79 3.97
CA GLY A 33 2.25 6.84 2.99
C GLY A 33 0.94 7.50 2.54
N HIS A 34 0.66 7.44 1.24
CA HIS A 34 -0.49 8.12 0.63
C HIS A 34 -1.81 7.39 0.91
N ARG A 35 -2.91 8.14 1.07
CA ARG A 35 -4.27 7.62 1.27
C ARG A 35 -5.11 7.76 0.00
N TYR A 36 -5.74 6.67 -0.44
CA TYR A 36 -6.66 6.65 -1.57
C TYR A 36 -8.10 6.54 -1.06
N ASN A 37 -8.90 7.56 -1.34
CA ASN A 37 -10.27 7.70 -0.80
C ASN A 37 -11.33 7.91 -1.91
N SER A 38 -11.01 7.61 -3.16
CA SER A 38 -11.86 7.98 -4.31
C SER A 38 -11.91 6.86 -5.34
N ALA A 39 -11.17 6.98 -6.45
CA ALA A 39 -11.16 5.96 -7.51
C ALA A 39 -10.67 4.59 -7.00
N LEU A 40 -9.77 4.62 -6.03
CA LEU A 40 -9.29 3.48 -5.27
C LEU A 40 -9.52 3.75 -3.78
N LEU A 41 -9.69 2.66 -3.02
CA LEU A 41 -9.81 2.67 -1.57
C LEU A 41 -8.58 1.95 -0.99
N GLY A 42 -7.77 2.64 -0.19
CA GLY A 42 -6.60 2.02 0.41
C GLY A 42 -5.48 2.99 0.72
N PHE A 43 -4.25 2.49 0.76
CA PHE A 43 -3.09 3.31 1.09
C PHE A 43 -1.76 2.71 0.60
N SER A 44 -0.74 3.55 0.46
CA SER A 44 0.65 3.07 0.40
C SER A 44 1.23 2.93 1.80
N ALA A 45 2.17 2.00 1.98
CA ALA A 45 2.82 1.75 3.26
C ALA A 45 4.25 1.23 3.12
N GLU A 46 5.08 1.58 4.10
CA GLU A 46 6.32 0.88 4.42
C GLU A 46 6.01 -0.19 5.46
N VAL A 47 6.12 -1.47 5.11
CA VAL A 47 5.72 -2.59 5.96
C VAL A 47 6.93 -3.47 6.27
N PRO A 48 7.22 -3.78 7.54
CA PRO A 48 8.22 -4.80 7.89
C PRO A 48 7.84 -6.16 7.30
N ASP A 49 8.82 -6.98 6.91
CA ASP A 49 8.57 -8.29 6.27
C ASP A 49 7.56 -9.18 7.02
N VAL A 50 7.54 -9.10 8.35
CA VAL A 50 6.62 -9.86 9.22
C VAL A 50 5.14 -9.47 9.08
N GLY A 51 4.83 -8.25 8.61
CA GLY A 51 3.46 -7.73 8.51
C GLY A 51 2.79 -7.91 7.15
N ILE A 52 3.53 -8.28 6.10
CA ILE A 52 2.99 -8.28 4.73
C ILE A 52 1.95 -9.38 4.50
N ASN A 53 2.11 -10.55 5.13
CA ASN A 53 1.18 -11.67 4.98
C ASN A 53 -0.20 -11.36 5.57
N ALA A 54 -0.27 -10.54 6.63
CA ALA A 54 -1.53 -10.13 7.24
C ALA A 54 -2.36 -9.26 6.28
N LEU A 55 -1.71 -8.40 5.50
CA LEU A 55 -2.38 -7.58 4.48
C LEU A 55 -2.89 -8.44 3.32
N ILE A 56 -2.06 -9.34 2.81
CA ILE A 56 -2.40 -10.19 1.66
C ILE A 56 -3.60 -11.10 1.96
N THR A 57 -3.73 -11.55 3.21
CA THR A 57 -4.81 -12.46 3.64
C THR A 57 -6.04 -11.73 4.19
N HIS A 58 -6.01 -10.40 4.29
CA HIS A 58 -7.11 -9.61 4.83
C HIS A 58 -8.35 -9.69 3.92
N ALA A 59 -9.50 -10.08 4.49
CA ALA A 59 -10.71 -10.41 3.71
C ALA A 59 -11.22 -9.28 2.79
N ASN A 60 -10.96 -8.03 3.16
CA ASN A 60 -11.39 -6.83 2.42
C ASN A 60 -10.31 -6.28 1.46
N VAL A 61 -9.11 -6.84 1.47
CA VAL A 61 -8.07 -6.47 0.50
C VAL A 61 -8.42 -7.09 -0.85
N ASP A 62 -8.26 -6.30 -1.90
CA ASP A 62 -8.42 -6.73 -3.30
C ASP A 62 -7.06 -7.19 -3.83
N TYR A 63 -6.04 -6.34 -3.71
CA TYR A 63 -4.66 -6.68 -4.07
C TYR A 63 -3.64 -5.83 -3.31
N VAL A 64 -2.40 -6.34 -3.28
CA VAL A 64 -1.21 -5.65 -2.79
C VAL A 64 -0.17 -5.68 -3.89
N GLU A 65 0.41 -4.53 -4.22
CA GLU A 65 1.47 -4.41 -5.22
C GLU A 65 2.71 -3.70 -4.66
N PRO A 66 3.92 -3.96 -5.19
CA PRO A 66 5.11 -3.20 -4.86
C PRO A 66 4.99 -1.73 -5.31
N ASP A 67 5.37 -0.79 -4.44
CA ASP A 67 5.47 0.63 -4.78
C ASP A 67 6.80 0.90 -5.49
N GLY A 68 6.76 0.84 -6.83
CA GLY A 68 7.92 0.94 -7.70
C GLY A 68 8.21 2.37 -8.17
N GLU A 69 9.49 2.69 -8.34
CA GLU A 69 9.90 3.96 -8.94
C GLU A 69 9.59 4.00 -10.45
N VAL A 70 9.10 5.14 -10.91
CA VAL A 70 8.93 5.45 -12.33
C VAL A 70 9.72 6.68 -12.72
N SER A 71 10.26 6.67 -13.93
CA SER A 71 11.05 7.77 -14.50
C SER A 71 10.28 8.48 -15.59
N ALA A 72 10.54 9.78 -15.73
CA ALA A 72 10.06 10.53 -16.89
C ALA A 72 10.75 10.00 -18.15
N TYR A 73 9.96 9.61 -19.16
CA TYR A 73 10.46 9.00 -20.39
C TYR A 73 11.62 9.77 -21.05
N THR A 74 11.53 11.10 -21.11
CA THR A 74 12.58 11.97 -21.65
C THR A 74 13.90 11.85 -20.90
N LYS A 75 13.89 11.65 -19.57
CA LYS A 75 15.11 11.48 -18.77
C LYS A 75 15.81 10.15 -19.07
N ASP A 76 15.08 9.12 -19.48
CA ASP A 76 15.68 7.83 -19.81
C ASP A 76 16.26 7.80 -21.22
N LEU A 77 15.71 8.57 -22.15
CA LEU A 77 16.27 8.74 -23.49
C LEU A 77 17.64 9.44 -23.47
N LEU A 78 17.87 10.34 -22.51
CA LEU A 78 19.11 11.10 -22.36
C LEU A 78 20.24 10.33 -21.65
N LYS A 79 19.96 9.13 -21.14
CA LYS A 79 20.95 8.27 -20.45
C LYS A 79 21.57 7.20 -21.36
N LYS A 80 21.17 7.13 -22.64
CA LYS A 80 21.75 6.24 -23.66
C LYS A 80 22.80 6.99 -24.46
#